data_AF-A0A150VEK3-F1
#
_entry.id   AF-A0A150VEK3-F1
#
_cell.length_a   1.000
_cell.length_b   1.000
_cell.length_c   1.000
_cell.angle_alpha   90.00
_cell.angle_beta   90.00
_cell.angle_gamma   90.00
#
_symmetry.space_group_name_H-M   'P 1'
#
loop_
_entity.id
_entity.type
_entity.pdbx_description
1 polymer ?
#
loop_
_entity_poly.entity_id
_entity_poly.type
_entity_poly.pdbx_seq_one_letter_code
_entity_poly.pdbx_strand_id
1 'polypeptide(L)'
;MATAVAALLAPLSTWFLAVNHTVTEPYLDEVFHVRQAQRYCAGRFDVWDPKITTPPGLYLLSKASQKCLIEALFQKLGFSCEYCLNFIYSPLGCDLTGLRAVNALGLIAIVIVVLSTYRERASRTIFEHHQNLFEHSALNVALYPPLFFFSALYYTDVWSTAFVLLFHVVFLRAHRRGTLSWAGCVGILITGLCSLTFRQTNIFWVSVFPAAIVLLHQLDRGHAAPRSSMLRRVEGFGDSIYSVAKTSYRMEVLFDVPVKDASINDYLKTAVSIAACTCKTATQPKLFMKLLLALAPYIALLVLFGGFVVWNGGVVLGDRSNHVATLHLTQMLYLWPFITFFSWPLTHSYLLLVLVLLFTQLPAYGHLESLQFFKRTKLLPRSWLILATVGLACVVVFSNTIVHPFTLADNRHYMFYVFRLLLKPWWVRYVVTPVYFLSAWATIETLGGGPSQHISVGRDVENGAHSHLPLPDGQHSASTSFVLVWIATSAMQLITAPLVEPRYFILPWLLWRVHVPLRMPQNAKYSSHLLESYDHRLWLETLWFLAIDAVTGYVFIYRGFEWAQEPGKVQRFMW
;
A
#
# COMPACT_ATOMS: atom_id res chain seq x y z
N MET A 1 -8.74 -19.39 -5.76
CA MET A 1 -8.49 -18.33 -6.76
C MET A 1 -9.74 -18.08 -7.60
N ALA A 2 -10.41 -19.13 -8.10
CA ALA A 2 -11.57 -19.01 -8.99
C ALA A 2 -12.75 -18.22 -8.39
N THR A 3 -13.03 -18.38 -7.11
CA THR A 3 -14.08 -17.69 -6.34
C THR A 3 -13.92 -16.17 -6.33
N ALA A 4 -12.76 -15.65 -5.91
CA ALA A 4 -12.50 -14.21 -5.85
C ALA A 4 -12.54 -13.58 -7.25
N VAL A 5 -11.95 -14.25 -8.25
CA VAL A 5 -12.01 -13.78 -9.63
C VAL A 5 -13.45 -13.77 -10.13
N ALA A 6 -14.21 -14.85 -9.93
CA ALA A 6 -15.62 -14.92 -10.33
C ALA A 6 -16.48 -13.83 -9.65
N ALA A 7 -16.26 -13.58 -8.36
CA ALA A 7 -16.95 -12.52 -7.62
C ALA A 7 -16.60 -11.11 -8.13
N LEU A 8 -15.38 -10.88 -8.63
CA LEU A 8 -14.97 -9.62 -9.24
C LEU A 8 -15.55 -9.41 -10.64
N LEU A 9 -15.75 -10.48 -11.43
CA LEU A 9 -16.15 -10.35 -12.83
C LEU A 9 -17.47 -9.61 -13.02
N ALA A 10 -18.46 -9.82 -12.16
CA ALA A 10 -19.75 -9.14 -12.25
C ALA A 10 -19.63 -7.61 -12.09
N PRO A 11 -19.14 -7.07 -10.94
CA PRO A 11 -18.99 -5.62 -10.79
C PRO A 11 -18.03 -5.03 -11.83
N LEU A 12 -16.90 -5.71 -12.14
CA LEU A 12 -15.94 -5.24 -13.13
C LEU A 12 -16.56 -5.13 -14.53
N SER A 13 -17.32 -6.14 -14.96
CA SER A 13 -17.97 -6.14 -16.28
C SER A 13 -19.03 -5.06 -16.36
N THR A 14 -19.85 -4.91 -15.31
CA THR A 14 -20.86 -3.83 -15.24
C THR A 14 -20.21 -2.45 -15.32
N TRP A 15 -19.14 -2.22 -14.56
CA TRP A 15 -18.41 -0.96 -14.59
C TRP A 15 -17.76 -0.70 -15.95
N PHE A 16 -17.05 -1.68 -16.50
CA PHE A 16 -16.41 -1.59 -17.81
C PHE A 16 -17.41 -1.30 -18.94
N LEU A 17 -18.55 -2.00 -18.96
CA LEU A 17 -19.59 -1.79 -19.98
C LEU A 17 -20.24 -0.41 -19.83
N ALA A 18 -20.52 0.03 -18.60
CA ALA A 18 -21.11 1.35 -18.35
C ALA A 18 -20.18 2.49 -18.84
N VAL A 19 -18.88 2.41 -18.53
CA VAL A 19 -17.90 3.42 -18.96
C VAL A 19 -17.74 3.43 -20.47
N ASN A 20 -17.61 2.27 -21.13
CA ASN A 20 -17.43 2.23 -22.58
C ASN A 20 -18.68 2.66 -23.35
N HIS A 21 -19.88 2.40 -22.81
CA HIS A 21 -21.12 2.85 -23.43
C HIS A 21 -21.35 4.36 -23.27
N THR A 22 -20.97 4.94 -22.12
CA THR A 22 -21.28 6.35 -21.80
C THR A 22 -20.13 7.33 -22.11
N VAL A 23 -18.88 6.87 -22.03
CA VAL A 23 -17.67 7.68 -22.22
C VAL A 23 -16.94 7.16 -23.46
N THR A 24 -17.51 7.47 -24.63
CA THR A 24 -17.07 6.95 -25.94
C THR A 24 -15.78 7.60 -26.46
N GLU A 25 -15.35 8.69 -25.84
CA GLU A 25 -14.08 9.37 -26.15
C GLU A 25 -13.10 9.22 -24.97
N PRO A 26 -11.77 9.28 -25.22
CA PRO A 26 -10.79 9.26 -24.14
C PRO A 26 -11.00 10.45 -23.19
N TYR A 27 -11.03 10.18 -21.89
CA TYR A 27 -11.37 11.18 -20.88
C TYR A 27 -10.16 11.68 -20.08
N LEU A 28 -9.99 13.00 -20.02
CA LEU A 28 -8.91 13.65 -19.26
C LEU A 28 -7.51 13.19 -19.74
N ASP A 29 -6.64 12.71 -18.85
CA ASP A 29 -5.28 12.30 -19.20
C ASP A 29 -5.26 11.05 -20.09
N GLU A 30 -6.38 10.32 -20.17
CA GLU A 30 -6.56 9.15 -21.05
C GLU A 30 -6.31 9.51 -22.52
N VAL A 31 -6.59 10.76 -22.93
CA VAL A 31 -6.32 11.25 -24.30
C VAL A 31 -4.84 11.12 -24.66
N PHE A 32 -3.94 11.44 -23.74
CA PHE A 32 -2.50 11.34 -23.98
C PHE A 32 -2.06 9.87 -24.03
N HIS A 33 -2.54 9.06 -23.09
CA HIS A 33 -2.21 7.64 -22.99
C HIS A 33 -2.70 6.83 -24.20
N VAL A 34 -3.94 7.04 -24.64
CA VAL A 34 -4.55 6.33 -25.78
C VAL A 34 -3.84 6.66 -27.08
N ARG A 35 -3.60 7.96 -27.35
CA ARG A 35 -2.87 8.38 -28.55
C ARG A 35 -1.47 7.77 -28.59
N GLN A 36 -0.75 7.79 -27.46
CA GLN A 36 0.59 7.22 -27.39
C GLN A 36 0.59 5.70 -27.60
N ALA A 37 -0.36 4.99 -26.99
CA ALA A 37 -0.51 3.55 -27.21
C ALA A 37 -0.76 3.24 -28.68
N GLN A 38 -1.67 3.94 -29.34
CA GLN A 38 -1.96 3.77 -30.76
C GLN A 38 -0.74 4.00 -31.67
N ARG A 39 0.14 4.96 -31.34
CA ARG A 39 1.43 5.14 -32.04
C ARG A 39 2.31 3.90 -31.94
N TYR A 40 2.42 3.33 -30.74
CA TYR A 40 3.23 2.12 -30.50
C TYR A 40 2.63 0.89 -31.18
N CYS A 41 1.30 0.76 -31.18
CA CYS A 41 0.61 -0.32 -31.91
C CYS A 41 0.89 -0.23 -33.41
N ALA A 42 0.94 0.97 -33.97
CA ALA A 42 1.35 1.23 -35.36
C ALA A 42 2.87 1.05 -35.63
N GLY A 43 3.67 0.62 -34.64
CA GLY A 43 5.11 0.41 -34.79
C GLY A 43 5.98 1.67 -34.67
N ARG A 44 5.38 2.83 -34.39
CA ARG A 44 6.09 4.12 -34.25
C ARG A 44 6.55 4.33 -32.81
N PHE A 45 7.69 3.74 -32.46
CA PHE A 45 8.30 3.86 -31.13
C PHE A 45 9.14 5.13 -30.95
N ASP A 46 9.46 5.80 -32.06
CA ASP A 46 10.20 7.05 -32.16
C ASP A 46 9.40 8.28 -31.71
N VAL A 47 8.07 8.17 -31.63
CA VAL A 47 7.17 9.26 -31.26
C VAL A 47 6.84 9.21 -29.77
N TRP A 48 6.99 10.34 -29.07
CA TRP A 48 6.60 10.52 -27.67
C TRP A 48 5.75 11.78 -27.48
N ASP A 49 4.60 11.66 -26.81
CA ASP A 49 3.77 12.80 -26.43
C ASP A 49 4.40 13.53 -25.22
N PRO A 50 4.78 14.81 -25.36
CA PRO A 50 5.47 15.56 -24.30
C PRO A 50 4.61 15.80 -23.05
N LYS A 51 3.29 15.59 -23.12
CA LYS A 51 2.40 15.70 -21.95
C LYS A 51 2.43 14.48 -21.05
N ILE A 52 3.01 13.37 -21.50
CA ILE A 52 3.10 12.14 -20.70
C ILE A 52 4.30 12.22 -19.77
N THR A 53 4.02 12.11 -18.47
CA THR A 53 5.03 12.17 -17.41
C THR A 53 5.54 10.79 -16.98
N THR A 54 4.76 9.74 -17.26
CA THR A 54 5.06 8.35 -16.91
C THR A 54 5.86 7.63 -17.98
N PRO A 55 6.66 6.60 -17.65
CA PRO A 55 7.39 5.83 -18.65
C PRO A 55 6.47 4.91 -19.50
N PRO A 56 7.00 4.27 -20.56
CA PRO A 56 6.20 3.64 -21.62
C PRO A 56 5.55 2.29 -21.26
N GLY A 57 5.65 1.82 -20.00
CA GLY A 57 5.30 0.46 -19.60
C GLY A 57 3.89 0.04 -20.00
N LEU A 58 2.90 0.94 -19.83
CA LEU A 58 1.51 0.68 -20.21
C LEU A 58 1.34 0.47 -21.72
N TYR A 59 2.04 1.25 -22.54
CA TYR A 59 1.92 1.17 -24.00
C TYR A 59 2.63 -0.07 -24.56
N LEU A 60 3.78 -0.41 -23.96
CA LEU A 60 4.50 -1.64 -24.29
C LEU A 60 3.67 -2.87 -23.91
N LEU A 61 3.01 -2.83 -22.75
CA LEU A 61 2.11 -3.89 -22.32
C LEU A 61 0.92 -4.04 -23.27
N SER A 62 0.25 -2.94 -23.62
CA SER A 62 -0.89 -2.98 -24.55
C SER A 62 -0.49 -3.53 -25.92
N LYS A 63 0.70 -3.17 -26.42
CA LYS A 63 1.24 -3.76 -27.65
C LYS A 63 1.51 -5.26 -27.50
N ALA A 64 2.09 -5.68 -26.37
CA ALA A 64 2.39 -7.09 -26.11
C ALA A 64 1.11 -7.95 -26.00
N SER A 65 0.02 -7.39 -25.45
CA SER A 65 -1.27 -8.07 -25.32
C SER A 65 -1.99 -8.29 -26.66
N GLN A 66 -1.62 -7.58 -27.73
CA GLN A 66 -2.29 -7.71 -29.03
C GLN A 66 -1.94 -8.98 -29.81
N LYS A 67 -0.77 -9.60 -29.57
CA LYS A 67 -0.22 -10.59 -30.52
C LYS A 67 0.40 -11.83 -29.90
N CYS A 68 1.20 -11.72 -28.83
CA CYS A 68 2.13 -12.80 -28.48
C CYS A 68 1.65 -13.71 -27.34
N LEU A 69 0.95 -13.17 -26.34
CA LEU A 69 0.62 -13.96 -25.14
C LEU A 69 -0.58 -14.88 -25.34
N ILE A 70 -1.62 -14.41 -26.05
CA ILE A 70 -2.88 -15.15 -26.24
C ILE A 70 -2.70 -16.28 -27.26
N GLU A 71 -2.03 -16.03 -28.40
CA GLU A 71 -1.69 -17.07 -29.38
C GLU A 71 -0.87 -18.21 -28.75
N ALA A 72 0.15 -17.88 -27.94
CA ALA A 72 1.02 -18.85 -27.30
C ALA A 72 0.34 -19.63 -26.14
N LEU A 73 -0.54 -18.99 -25.37
CA LEU A 73 -1.34 -19.66 -24.33
C LEU A 73 -2.42 -20.57 -24.94
N PHE A 74 -3.11 -20.13 -25.99
CA PHE A 74 -4.16 -20.92 -26.66
C PHE A 74 -3.59 -22.11 -27.42
N GLN A 75 -2.45 -21.95 -28.11
CA GLN A 75 -1.74 -23.09 -28.71
C GLN A 75 -1.28 -24.10 -27.65
N LYS A 76 -0.80 -23.64 -26.48
CA LYS A 76 -0.43 -24.53 -25.37
C LYS A 76 -1.62 -25.21 -24.69
N LEU A 77 -2.80 -24.59 -24.71
CA LEU A 77 -4.04 -25.12 -24.13
C LEU A 77 -4.85 -25.96 -25.13
N GLY A 78 -4.39 -26.12 -26.37
CA GLY A 78 -5.00 -27.00 -27.38
C GLY A 78 -6.31 -26.47 -28.00
N PHE A 79 -6.61 -25.18 -27.86
CA PHE A 79 -7.82 -24.58 -28.44
C PHE A 79 -7.56 -24.11 -29.88
N SER A 80 -8.12 -24.83 -30.85
CA SER A 80 -7.98 -24.58 -32.29
C SER A 80 -9.22 -23.93 -32.94
N CYS A 81 -9.97 -23.12 -32.19
CA CYS A 81 -11.16 -22.45 -32.73
C CYS A 81 -10.84 -21.00 -33.15
N GLU A 82 -10.71 -20.78 -34.45
CA GLU A 82 -10.47 -19.47 -35.09
C GLU A 82 -11.60 -18.45 -34.77
N TYR A 83 -12.83 -18.91 -34.57
CA TYR A 83 -13.97 -18.06 -34.16
C TYR A 83 -13.88 -17.60 -32.70
N CYS A 84 -13.47 -18.46 -31.76
CA CYS A 84 -13.24 -18.07 -30.36
C CYS A 84 -12.06 -17.10 -30.23
N LEU A 85 -11.03 -17.31 -31.05
CA LEU A 85 -9.89 -16.43 -31.17
C LEU A 85 -10.33 -15.03 -31.61
N ASN A 86 -11.13 -14.89 -32.67
CA ASN A 86 -11.65 -13.58 -33.11
C ASN A 86 -12.60 -12.90 -32.10
N PHE A 87 -13.39 -13.68 -31.34
CA PHE A 87 -14.24 -13.16 -30.27
C PHE A 87 -13.43 -12.57 -29.09
N ILE A 88 -12.24 -13.12 -28.81
CA ILE A 88 -11.31 -12.64 -27.77
C ILE A 88 -10.35 -11.56 -28.32
N TYR A 89 -9.98 -11.60 -29.60
CA TYR A 89 -9.11 -10.61 -30.25
C TYR A 89 -9.80 -9.27 -30.50
N SER A 90 -11.11 -9.29 -30.79
CA SER A 90 -11.90 -8.07 -31.04
C SER A 90 -11.80 -7.03 -29.88
N PRO A 91 -11.91 -7.41 -28.59
CA PRO A 91 -11.78 -6.48 -27.46
C PRO A 91 -10.35 -6.21 -26.96
N LEU A 92 -9.28 -6.65 -27.63
CA LEU A 92 -7.88 -6.31 -27.27
C LEU A 92 -7.15 -5.56 -28.41
N GLY A 93 -7.93 -4.85 -29.22
CA GLY A 93 -7.44 -3.90 -30.20
C GLY A 93 -6.72 -2.70 -29.57
N CYS A 94 -6.16 -1.83 -30.42
CA CYS A 94 -5.66 -0.51 -29.99
C CYS A 94 -6.69 0.60 -30.23
N ASP A 95 -7.96 0.21 -30.34
CA ASP A 95 -9.08 1.11 -30.14
C ASP A 95 -9.25 1.41 -28.64
N LEU A 96 -10.09 2.39 -28.32
CA LEU A 96 -10.28 2.84 -26.95
C LEU A 96 -10.76 1.71 -26.02
N THR A 97 -11.74 0.92 -26.48
CA THR A 97 -12.31 -0.20 -25.73
C THR A 97 -11.25 -1.24 -25.43
N GLY A 98 -10.42 -1.61 -26.43
CA GLY A 98 -9.38 -2.60 -26.24
C GLY A 98 -8.27 -2.16 -25.30
N LEU A 99 -7.87 -0.89 -25.36
CA LEU A 99 -6.91 -0.33 -24.42
C LEU A 99 -7.47 -0.31 -23.00
N ARG A 100 -8.74 0.09 -22.80
CA ARG A 100 -9.39 0.01 -21.48
C ARG A 100 -9.49 -1.43 -20.98
N ALA A 101 -9.71 -2.41 -21.86
CA ALA A 101 -9.77 -3.82 -21.49
C ALA A 101 -8.44 -4.32 -20.89
N VAL A 102 -7.30 -3.80 -21.36
CA VAL A 102 -5.99 -4.07 -20.76
C VAL A 102 -5.96 -3.69 -19.28
N ASN A 103 -6.60 -2.58 -18.89
CA ASN A 103 -6.69 -2.18 -17.48
C ASN A 103 -7.66 -3.06 -16.66
N ALA A 104 -8.78 -3.47 -17.25
CA ALA A 104 -9.70 -4.41 -16.61
C ALA A 104 -9.00 -5.75 -16.30
N LEU A 105 -8.17 -6.24 -17.23
CA LEU A 105 -7.32 -7.43 -17.02
C LEU A 105 -6.28 -7.20 -15.92
N GLY A 106 -5.75 -5.98 -15.81
CA GLY A 106 -4.84 -5.59 -14.74
C GLY A 106 -5.45 -5.78 -13.34
N LEU A 107 -6.75 -5.51 -13.19
CA LEU A 107 -7.44 -5.70 -11.91
C LEU A 107 -7.57 -7.19 -11.54
N ILE A 108 -7.83 -8.05 -12.53
CA ILE A 108 -7.82 -9.51 -12.34
C ILE A 108 -6.41 -9.98 -11.96
N ALA A 109 -5.37 -9.43 -12.59
CA ALA A 109 -3.98 -9.73 -12.26
C ALA A 109 -3.65 -9.33 -10.80
N ILE A 110 -4.16 -8.20 -10.31
CA ILE A 110 -3.99 -7.79 -8.90
C ILE A 110 -4.53 -8.86 -7.95
N VAL A 111 -5.74 -9.40 -8.17
CA VAL A 111 -6.30 -10.48 -7.33
C VAL A 111 -5.35 -11.68 -7.25
N ILE A 112 -4.82 -12.11 -8.40
CA ILE A 112 -3.91 -13.27 -8.51
C ILE A 112 -2.61 -13.01 -7.75
N VAL A 113 -2.04 -11.82 -7.88
CA VAL A 113 -0.76 -11.47 -7.27
C VAL A 113 -0.91 -11.25 -5.75
N VAL A 114 -2.02 -10.66 -5.28
CA VAL A 114 -2.32 -10.55 -3.84
C VAL A 114 -2.48 -11.95 -3.21
N LEU A 115 -3.19 -12.87 -3.87
CA LEU A 115 -3.30 -14.26 -3.41
C LEU A 115 -1.93 -14.95 -3.37
N SER A 116 -1.10 -14.71 -4.38
CA SER A 116 0.28 -15.21 -4.42
C SER A 116 1.11 -14.66 -3.26
N THR A 117 0.89 -13.39 -2.89
CA THR A 117 1.55 -12.77 -1.73
C THR A 117 1.18 -13.47 -0.43
N TYR A 118 -0.12 -13.74 -0.21
CA TYR A 118 -0.57 -14.50 0.97
C TYR A 118 -0.01 -15.92 0.99
N ARG A 119 0.06 -16.58 -0.18
CA ARG A 119 0.63 -17.93 -0.30
C ARG A 119 2.11 -18.01 0.06
N GLU A 120 2.90 -16.98 -0.25
CA GLU A 120 4.32 -16.94 0.11
C GLU A 120 4.55 -16.58 1.58
N ARG A 121 3.61 -15.87 2.22
CA ARG A 121 3.71 -15.45 3.63
C ARG A 121 3.16 -16.48 4.61
N ALA A 122 2.03 -17.11 4.29
CA ALA A 122 1.39 -18.10 5.15
C ALA A 122 2.07 -19.47 5.04
N SER A 123 2.06 -20.24 6.13
CA SER A 123 2.42 -21.66 6.05
C SER A 123 1.42 -22.40 5.16
N ARG A 124 1.87 -23.48 4.52
CA ARG A 124 1.04 -24.24 3.57
C ARG A 124 -0.28 -24.69 4.20
N THR A 125 -0.23 -25.21 5.43
CA THR A 125 -1.40 -25.69 6.17
C THR A 125 -2.39 -24.56 6.47
N ILE A 126 -1.90 -23.38 6.87
CA ILE A 126 -2.76 -22.23 7.18
C ILE A 126 -3.41 -21.68 5.89
N PHE A 127 -2.63 -21.62 4.81
CA PHE A 127 -3.14 -21.19 3.51
C PHE A 127 -4.27 -22.10 3.00
N GLU A 128 -4.09 -23.41 3.07
CA GLU A 128 -5.10 -24.40 2.64
C GLU A 128 -6.35 -24.33 3.54
N HIS A 129 -6.19 -24.16 4.87
CA HIS A 129 -7.32 -24.11 5.79
C HIS A 129 -8.14 -22.82 5.70
N HIS A 130 -7.49 -21.68 5.47
CA HIS A 130 -8.14 -20.35 5.42
C HIS A 130 -8.15 -19.72 4.02
N GLN A 131 -8.10 -20.54 2.96
CA GLN A 131 -8.02 -20.06 1.58
C GLN A 131 -9.13 -19.07 1.23
N ASN A 132 -10.37 -19.34 1.64
CA ASN A 132 -11.53 -18.47 1.39
C ASN A 132 -11.36 -17.06 2.01
N LEU A 133 -10.63 -16.94 3.12
CA LEU A 133 -10.36 -15.67 3.78
C LEU A 133 -9.36 -14.83 2.99
N PHE A 134 -8.29 -15.47 2.49
CA PHE A 134 -7.30 -14.81 1.63
C PHE A 134 -7.91 -14.38 0.30
N GLU A 135 -8.77 -15.22 -0.28
CA GLU A 135 -9.53 -14.93 -1.51
C GLU A 135 -10.43 -13.71 -1.33
N HIS A 136 -11.19 -13.64 -0.24
CA HIS A 136 -12.03 -12.49 0.06
C HIS A 136 -11.19 -11.22 0.30
N SER A 137 -10.08 -11.32 1.04
CA SER A 137 -9.19 -10.17 1.21
C SER A 137 -8.59 -9.70 -0.12
N ALA A 138 -8.28 -10.60 -1.05
CA ALA A 138 -7.76 -10.24 -2.37
C ALA A 138 -8.85 -9.57 -3.24
N LEU A 139 -10.10 -10.04 -3.15
CA LEU A 139 -11.25 -9.39 -3.77
C LEU A 139 -11.40 -7.94 -3.27
N ASN A 140 -11.31 -7.71 -1.95
CA ASN A 140 -11.46 -6.36 -1.38
C ASN A 140 -10.34 -5.42 -1.81
N VAL A 141 -9.10 -5.92 -1.99
CA VAL A 141 -8.02 -5.12 -2.54
C VAL A 141 -8.30 -4.71 -4.00
N ALA A 142 -8.93 -5.57 -4.79
CA ALA A 142 -9.33 -5.25 -6.16
C ALA A 142 -10.55 -4.31 -6.23
N LEU A 143 -11.48 -4.41 -5.30
CA LEU A 143 -12.61 -3.48 -5.15
C LEU A 143 -12.21 -2.15 -4.50
N TYR A 144 -10.93 -1.93 -4.21
CA TYR A 144 -10.49 -0.68 -3.62
C TYR A 144 -10.84 0.51 -4.55
N PRO A 145 -11.61 1.53 -4.10
CA PRO A 145 -12.32 2.39 -5.05
C PRO A 145 -11.47 3.17 -6.06
N PRO A 146 -10.30 3.73 -5.71
CA PRO A 146 -9.43 4.32 -6.71
C PRO A 146 -8.96 3.29 -7.77
N LEU A 147 -8.58 2.08 -7.36
CA LEU A 147 -8.14 1.04 -8.29
C LEU A 147 -9.28 0.53 -9.17
N PHE A 148 -10.45 0.28 -8.59
CA PHE A 148 -11.62 -0.19 -9.31
C PHE A 148 -12.12 0.87 -10.31
N PHE A 149 -12.19 2.14 -9.91
CA PHE A 149 -12.58 3.21 -10.82
C PHE A 149 -11.66 3.32 -12.05
N PHE A 150 -10.34 3.32 -11.83
CA PHE A 150 -9.34 3.37 -12.91
C PHE A 150 -9.18 2.05 -13.67
N SER A 151 -9.89 0.96 -13.32
CA SER A 151 -9.85 -0.28 -14.09
C SER A 151 -10.63 -0.19 -15.41
N ALA A 152 -11.54 0.78 -15.55
CA ALA A 152 -12.31 1.00 -16.77
C ALA A 152 -11.78 2.16 -17.63
N LEU A 153 -10.76 2.89 -17.16
CA LEU A 153 -10.09 3.97 -17.90
C LEU A 153 -8.64 3.59 -18.15
N TYR A 154 -8.04 4.03 -19.25
CA TYR A 154 -6.69 3.65 -19.65
C TYR A 154 -5.59 4.50 -18.97
N TYR A 155 -5.40 4.26 -17.68
CA TYR A 155 -4.41 4.89 -16.79
C TYR A 155 -3.31 3.92 -16.33
N THR A 156 -2.20 4.44 -15.82
CA THR A 156 -1.05 3.64 -15.39
C THR A 156 -1.19 3.01 -14.00
N ASP A 157 -2.15 3.45 -13.18
CA ASP A 157 -2.30 3.09 -11.76
C ASP A 157 -2.43 1.58 -11.51
N VAL A 158 -3.29 0.91 -12.29
CA VAL A 158 -3.63 -0.50 -12.10
C VAL A 158 -2.40 -1.38 -12.33
N TRP A 159 -1.74 -1.23 -13.47
CA TRP A 159 -0.55 -2.02 -13.80
C TRP A 159 0.67 -1.62 -12.99
N SER A 160 0.83 -0.33 -12.65
CA SER A 160 1.85 0.11 -11.69
C SER A 160 1.71 -0.65 -10.36
N THR A 161 0.47 -0.76 -9.86
CA THR A 161 0.17 -1.51 -8.63
C THR A 161 0.43 -3.01 -8.78
N ALA A 162 -0.03 -3.62 -9.88
CA ALA A 162 0.16 -5.04 -10.15
C ALA A 162 1.65 -5.42 -10.19
N PHE A 163 2.51 -4.61 -10.81
CA PHE A 163 3.95 -4.88 -10.91
C PHE A 163 4.70 -4.62 -9.59
N VAL A 164 4.28 -3.66 -8.75
CA VAL A 164 4.82 -3.52 -7.39
C VAL A 164 4.50 -4.74 -6.54
N LEU A 165 3.27 -5.26 -6.62
CA LEU A 165 2.90 -6.50 -5.92
C LEU A 165 3.63 -7.71 -6.49
N LEU A 166 3.83 -7.79 -7.81
CA LEU A 166 4.56 -8.89 -8.44
C LEU A 166 6.02 -8.89 -7.98
N PHE A 167 6.64 -7.72 -7.95
CA PHE A 167 7.95 -7.52 -7.34
C PHE A 167 7.96 -8.01 -5.90
N HIS A 168 6.95 -7.66 -5.10
CA HIS A 168 6.86 -8.08 -3.69
C HIS A 168 6.78 -9.61 -3.54
N VAL A 169 6.04 -10.32 -4.40
CA VAL A 169 6.01 -11.79 -4.44
C VAL A 169 7.40 -12.36 -4.75
N VAL A 170 8.09 -11.81 -5.75
CA VAL A 170 9.45 -12.26 -6.12
C VAL A 170 10.45 -11.98 -4.99
N PHE A 171 10.35 -10.82 -4.34
CA PHE A 171 11.14 -10.46 -3.18
C PHE A 171 10.96 -11.46 -2.03
N LEU A 172 9.72 -11.81 -1.68
CA LEU A 172 9.41 -12.81 -0.66
C LEU A 172 9.98 -14.19 -1.01
N ARG A 173 9.79 -14.64 -2.26
CA ARG A 173 10.33 -15.93 -2.75
C ARG A 173 11.85 -15.97 -2.70
N ALA A 174 12.50 -14.89 -3.10
CA ALA A 174 13.96 -14.79 -3.15
C ALA A 174 14.60 -14.88 -1.76
N HIS A 175 13.90 -14.42 -0.72
CA HIS A 175 14.41 -14.42 0.67
C HIS A 175 13.89 -15.58 1.52
N ARG A 176 13.03 -16.45 0.97
CA ARG A 176 12.43 -17.58 1.71
C ARG A 176 13.44 -18.60 2.23
N ARG A 177 14.59 -18.76 1.56
CA ARG A 177 15.64 -19.74 1.90
C ARG A 177 16.81 -19.12 2.69
N GLY A 178 16.68 -17.88 3.16
CA GLY A 178 17.70 -17.18 3.95
C GLY A 178 18.90 -16.66 3.15
N THR A 179 19.31 -17.32 2.06
CA THR A 179 20.34 -16.84 1.13
C THR A 179 19.75 -16.41 -0.20
N LEU A 180 20.18 -15.24 -0.68
CA LEU A 180 19.74 -14.70 -1.95
C LEU A 180 20.45 -15.43 -3.10
N SER A 181 19.69 -16.20 -3.89
CA SER A 181 20.22 -16.86 -5.08
C SER A 181 20.42 -15.88 -6.23
N TRP A 182 21.32 -16.21 -7.18
CA TRP A 182 21.51 -15.41 -8.40
C TRP A 182 20.21 -15.22 -9.18
N ALA A 183 19.42 -16.29 -9.34
CA ALA A 183 18.11 -16.21 -9.98
C ALA A 183 17.14 -15.29 -9.22
N GLY A 184 17.21 -15.26 -7.89
CA GLY A 184 16.48 -14.32 -7.04
C GLY A 184 16.91 -12.87 -7.30
N CYS A 185 18.22 -12.59 -7.34
CA CYS A 185 18.74 -11.25 -7.68
C CYS A 185 18.22 -10.78 -9.04
N VAL A 186 18.36 -11.62 -10.07
CA VAL A 186 17.90 -11.31 -11.44
C VAL A 186 16.39 -11.09 -11.46
N GLY A 187 15.61 -11.92 -10.76
CA GLY A 187 14.17 -11.76 -10.65
C GLY A 187 13.77 -10.42 -10.00
N ILE A 188 14.43 -10.03 -8.91
CA ILE A 188 14.22 -8.74 -8.23
C ILE A 188 14.54 -7.57 -9.17
N LEU A 189 15.68 -7.63 -9.88
CA LEU A 189 16.08 -6.58 -10.82
C LEU A 189 15.09 -6.45 -11.98
N ILE A 190 14.73 -7.55 -12.64
CA ILE A 190 13.81 -7.53 -13.78
C ILE A 190 12.44 -7.02 -13.35
N THR A 191 11.84 -7.58 -12.29
CA THR A 191 10.51 -7.14 -11.85
C THR A 191 10.51 -5.72 -11.31
N GLY A 192 11.59 -5.29 -10.66
CA GLY A 192 11.78 -3.91 -10.21
C GLY A 192 11.86 -2.94 -11.38
N LEU A 193 12.68 -3.23 -12.39
CA LEU A 193 12.79 -2.42 -13.61
C LEU A 193 11.47 -2.38 -14.38
N CYS A 194 10.77 -3.51 -14.54
CA CYS A 194 9.44 -3.55 -15.15
C CYS A 194 8.46 -2.63 -14.41
N SER A 195 8.44 -2.67 -13.07
CA SER A 195 7.60 -1.79 -12.27
C SER A 195 7.90 -0.30 -12.50
N LEU A 196 9.19 0.06 -12.61
CA LEU A 196 9.62 1.43 -12.90
C LEU A 196 9.17 1.91 -14.30
N THR A 197 8.93 1.01 -15.25
CA THR A 197 8.39 1.41 -16.56
C THR A 197 6.95 1.91 -16.51
N PHE A 198 6.18 1.60 -15.47
CA PHE A 198 4.84 2.15 -15.30
C PHE A 198 4.86 3.48 -14.56
N ARG A 199 5.65 3.57 -13.48
CA ARG A 199 5.79 4.80 -12.68
C ARG A 199 7.16 4.91 -12.03
N GLN A 200 7.70 6.12 -12.03
CA GLN A 200 8.97 6.45 -11.38
C GLN A 200 8.88 6.36 -9.85
N THR A 201 7.74 6.76 -9.27
CA THR A 201 7.47 6.70 -7.82
C THR A 201 7.53 5.29 -7.25
N ASN A 202 7.44 4.25 -8.10
CA ASN A 202 7.57 2.86 -7.68
C ASN A 202 8.95 2.55 -7.09
N ILE A 203 9.98 3.37 -7.35
CA ILE A 203 11.34 3.19 -6.81
C ILE A 203 11.36 3.04 -5.29
N PHE A 204 10.48 3.75 -4.59
CA PHE A 204 10.40 3.67 -3.13
C PHE A 204 9.91 2.29 -2.67
N TRP A 205 9.02 1.64 -3.42
CA TRP A 205 8.45 0.33 -3.05
C TRP A 205 9.24 -0.86 -3.60
N VAL A 206 9.96 -0.70 -4.71
CA VAL A 206 10.77 -1.78 -5.31
C VAL A 206 12.25 -1.72 -4.93
N SER A 207 12.71 -0.63 -4.30
CA SER A 207 14.08 -0.54 -3.80
C SER A 207 14.16 -0.10 -2.34
N VAL A 208 13.64 1.08 -1.98
CA VAL A 208 13.85 1.62 -0.63
C VAL A 208 13.20 0.75 0.46
N PHE A 209 11.93 0.39 0.28
CA PHE A 209 11.20 -0.47 1.19
C PHE A 209 11.86 -1.85 1.38
N PRO A 210 12.09 -2.66 0.33
CA PRO A 210 12.72 -3.98 0.50
C PRO A 210 14.17 -3.88 0.99
N ALA A 211 14.93 -2.86 0.59
CA ALA A 211 16.28 -2.64 1.13
C ALA A 211 16.25 -2.39 2.65
N ALA A 212 15.29 -1.59 3.14
CA ALA A 212 15.15 -1.34 4.56
C ALA A 212 14.73 -2.61 5.33
N ILE A 213 13.83 -3.43 4.79
CA ILE A 213 13.45 -4.71 5.40
C ILE A 213 14.63 -5.69 5.44
N VAL A 214 15.41 -5.79 4.37
CA VAL A 214 16.62 -6.62 4.32
C VAL A 214 17.69 -6.09 5.27
N LEU A 215 17.87 -4.78 5.37
CA LEU A 215 18.76 -4.14 6.34
C LEU A 215 18.39 -4.57 7.76
N LEU A 216 17.12 -4.44 8.16
CA LEU A 216 16.65 -4.85 9.50
C LEU A 216 16.96 -6.32 9.78
N HIS A 217 16.67 -7.21 8.83
CA HIS A 217 16.97 -8.64 8.96
C HIS A 217 18.48 -8.91 9.10
N GLN A 218 19.32 -8.18 8.36
CA GLN A 218 20.77 -8.35 8.42
C GLN A 218 21.41 -7.75 9.67
N LEU A 219 20.78 -6.74 10.30
CA LEU A 219 21.25 -6.10 11.52
C LEU A 219 20.94 -6.90 12.78
N ASP A 220 19.86 -7.67 12.81
CA ASP A 220 19.45 -8.43 14.00
C ASP A 220 20.14 -9.80 14.09
N ARG A 221 21.29 -9.84 14.77
CA ARG A 221 22.15 -11.03 14.87
C ARG A 221 22.36 -11.52 16.30
N GLY A 222 21.93 -10.74 17.27
CA GLY A 222 22.20 -11.06 18.66
C GLY A 222 21.34 -12.20 19.21
N HIS A 223 21.79 -12.70 20.35
CA HIS A 223 21.20 -13.87 21.00
C HIS A 223 19.79 -13.60 21.56
N ALA A 224 19.02 -14.68 21.70
CA ALA A 224 17.67 -14.67 22.26
C ALA A 224 17.58 -14.03 23.66
N ALA A 225 18.56 -14.28 24.53
CA ALA A 225 18.53 -13.83 25.92
C ALA A 225 18.56 -12.29 26.07
N PRO A 226 19.51 -11.55 25.45
CA PRO A 226 19.46 -10.08 25.43
C PRO A 226 18.19 -9.51 24.81
N ARG A 227 17.70 -10.11 23.72
CA ARG A 227 16.43 -9.70 23.07
C ARG A 227 15.25 -9.79 24.04
N SER A 228 15.08 -10.94 24.69
CA SER A 228 14.00 -11.15 25.65
C SER A 228 14.09 -10.19 26.85
N SER A 229 15.30 -9.80 27.25
CA SER A 229 15.54 -8.88 28.37
C SER A 229 15.19 -7.44 27.98
N MET A 230 15.56 -7.02 26.77
CA MET A 230 15.20 -5.72 26.22
C MET A 230 13.68 -5.58 26.04
N LEU A 231 13.01 -6.60 25.48
CA LEU A 231 11.56 -6.59 25.28
C LEU A 231 10.77 -6.58 26.60
N ARG A 232 11.29 -7.26 27.63
CA ARG A 232 10.74 -7.21 29.00
C ARG A 232 11.05 -5.91 29.74
N ARG A 233 11.89 -5.03 29.17
CA ARG A 233 12.31 -3.75 29.77
C ARG A 233 12.94 -3.95 31.17
N VAL A 234 13.79 -4.97 31.31
CA VAL A 234 14.53 -5.23 32.55
C VAL A 234 15.44 -4.04 32.86
N GLU A 235 15.70 -3.75 34.14
CA GLU A 235 16.59 -2.65 34.52
C GLU A 235 17.97 -2.77 33.83
N GLY A 236 18.41 -1.68 33.18
CA GLY A 236 19.62 -1.68 32.36
C GLY A 236 19.48 -2.31 30.96
N PHE A 237 18.30 -2.86 30.62
CA PHE A 237 17.98 -3.48 29.32
C PHE A 237 16.61 -3.02 28.80
N GLY A 238 16.58 -2.06 27.87
CA GLY A 238 15.33 -1.65 27.21
C GLY A 238 14.48 -0.66 28.00
N ASP A 239 14.82 -0.37 29.24
CA ASP A 239 14.17 0.61 30.12
C ASP A 239 14.28 2.05 29.58
N SER A 240 15.46 2.46 29.11
CA SER A 240 15.79 3.80 28.62
C SER A 240 16.29 3.79 27.16
N ILE A 241 16.30 4.95 26.51
CA ILE A 241 16.85 5.08 25.15
C ILE A 241 18.35 4.74 25.15
N TYR A 242 19.08 5.16 26.19
CA TYR A 242 20.50 4.87 26.33
C TYR A 242 20.77 3.37 26.50
N SER A 243 20.01 2.66 27.34
CA SER A 243 20.20 1.22 27.51
C SER A 243 19.87 0.44 26.24
N VAL A 244 18.87 0.87 25.47
CA VAL A 244 18.59 0.33 24.13
C VAL A 244 19.77 0.56 23.20
N ALA A 245 20.25 1.79 23.07
CA ALA A 245 21.38 2.13 22.20
C ALA A 245 22.65 1.33 22.56
N LYS A 246 22.98 1.27 23.86
CA LYS A 246 24.14 0.54 24.39
C LYS A 246 24.03 -0.96 24.13
N THR A 247 22.86 -1.55 24.38
CA THR A 247 22.64 -2.99 24.19
C THR A 247 22.65 -3.35 22.71
N SER A 248 21.95 -2.59 21.85
CA SER A 248 21.97 -2.80 20.41
C SER A 248 23.36 -2.66 19.80
N TYR A 249 24.14 -1.66 20.21
CA TYR A 249 25.51 -1.48 19.74
C TYR A 249 26.47 -2.61 20.18
N ARG A 250 26.31 -3.12 21.41
CA ARG A 250 27.22 -4.15 21.97
C ARG A 250 26.82 -5.58 21.62
N MET A 251 25.53 -5.86 21.61
CA MET A 251 24.97 -7.20 21.48
C MET A 251 24.35 -7.48 20.10
N GLU A 252 24.32 -6.49 19.20
CA GLU A 252 23.80 -6.62 17.83
C GLU A 252 22.34 -7.13 17.78
N VAL A 253 21.54 -6.71 18.77
CA VAL A 253 20.10 -7.02 18.88
C VAL A 253 19.27 -5.80 18.53
N LEU A 254 18.30 -5.98 17.64
CA LEU A 254 17.30 -4.95 17.37
C LEU A 254 16.21 -4.91 18.44
N PHE A 255 15.88 -3.71 18.90
CA PHE A 255 14.71 -3.45 19.73
C PHE A 255 13.48 -3.34 18.83
N ASP A 256 12.78 -4.44 18.63
CA ASP A 256 11.59 -4.49 17.80
C ASP A 256 10.40 -5.08 18.56
N VAL A 257 9.48 -4.20 18.95
CA VAL A 257 8.31 -4.55 19.77
C VAL A 257 7.12 -4.79 18.84
N PRO A 258 6.28 -5.80 19.09
CA PRO A 258 4.99 -5.92 18.41
C PRO A 258 4.15 -4.66 18.64
N VAL A 259 3.54 -4.10 17.59
CA VAL A 259 2.68 -2.91 17.66
C VAL A 259 1.63 -3.04 18.76
N LYS A 260 1.10 -4.25 18.99
CA LYS A 260 0.15 -4.49 20.07
C LYS A 260 0.61 -4.12 21.47
N ASP A 261 1.91 -4.20 21.73
CA ASP A 261 2.55 -3.95 23.03
C ASP A 261 3.38 -2.65 23.02
N ALA A 262 3.42 -1.97 21.88
CA ALA A 262 4.24 -0.79 21.65
C ALA A 262 3.56 0.48 22.16
N SER A 263 4.36 1.33 22.81
CA SER A 263 4.04 2.72 23.06
C SER A 263 4.73 3.62 22.02
N ILE A 264 4.31 4.87 21.89
CA ILE A 264 4.94 5.82 20.97
C ILE A 264 6.46 5.97 21.23
N ASN A 265 6.89 5.90 22.49
CA ASN A 265 8.31 5.95 22.84
C ASN A 265 9.11 4.74 22.34
N ASP A 266 8.46 3.59 22.15
CA ASP A 266 9.12 2.38 21.65
C ASP A 266 9.51 2.55 20.18
N TYR A 267 8.76 3.30 19.36
CA TYR A 267 9.17 3.64 18.00
C TYR A 267 10.47 4.44 17.95
N LEU A 268 10.65 5.40 18.88
CA LEU A 268 11.91 6.14 18.99
C LEU A 268 13.06 5.23 19.44
N LYS A 269 12.82 4.34 20.41
CA LYS A 269 13.80 3.33 20.85
C LYS A 269 14.20 2.39 19.70
N THR A 270 13.24 1.96 18.88
CA THR A 270 13.50 1.13 17.69
C THR A 270 14.35 1.87 16.67
N ALA A 271 14.05 3.14 16.37
CA ALA A 271 14.86 3.96 15.47
C ALA A 271 16.32 4.09 15.97
N VAL A 272 16.50 4.36 17.27
CA VAL A 272 17.83 4.44 17.90
C VAL A 272 18.56 3.09 17.86
N SER A 273 17.83 2.00 18.08
CA SER A 273 18.38 0.64 18.00
C SER A 273 18.89 0.30 16.60
N ILE A 274 18.11 0.64 15.55
CA ILE A 274 18.50 0.46 14.15
C ILE A 274 19.77 1.26 13.85
N ALA A 275 19.82 2.53 14.28
CA ALA A 275 21.00 3.38 14.10
C ALA A 275 22.24 2.80 14.81
N ALA A 276 22.08 2.36 16.06
CA ALA A 276 23.16 1.75 16.84
C ALA A 276 23.71 0.47 16.18
N CYS A 277 22.85 -0.44 15.73
CA CYS A 277 23.27 -1.66 15.01
C CYS A 277 23.92 -1.34 13.66
N THR A 278 23.42 -0.33 12.94
CA THR A 278 24.00 0.13 11.67
C THR A 278 25.41 0.68 11.89
N CYS A 279 25.60 1.56 12.88
CA CYS A 279 26.91 2.08 13.24
C CYS A 279 27.87 0.94 13.63
N LYS A 280 27.43 -0.01 14.45
CA LYS A 280 28.24 -1.18 14.82
C LYS A 280 28.65 -1.98 13.59
N THR A 281 27.72 -2.24 12.68
CA THR A 281 27.98 -2.96 11.42
C THR A 281 28.99 -2.23 10.54
N ALA A 282 28.90 -0.89 10.45
CA ALA A 282 29.83 -0.08 9.68
C ALA A 282 31.27 -0.16 10.21
N THR A 283 31.48 -0.39 11.52
CA THR A 283 32.83 -0.60 12.08
C THR A 283 33.46 -1.95 11.75
N GLN A 284 32.69 -2.90 11.21
CA GLN A 284 33.15 -4.27 10.93
C GLN A 284 33.19 -4.53 9.40
N PRO A 285 34.37 -4.48 8.75
CA PRO A 285 34.47 -4.56 7.29
C PRO A 285 33.83 -5.82 6.68
N LYS A 286 34.04 -7.00 7.30
CA LYS A 286 33.46 -8.27 6.82
C LYS A 286 31.93 -8.26 6.88
N LEU A 287 31.37 -7.67 7.93
CA LEU A 287 29.93 -7.58 8.13
C LEU A 287 29.32 -6.57 7.16
N PHE A 288 29.95 -5.40 7.05
CA PHE A 288 29.56 -4.36 6.12
C PHE A 288 29.53 -4.85 4.68
N MET A 289 30.52 -5.63 4.24
CA MET A 289 30.52 -6.24 2.91
C MET A 289 29.38 -7.25 2.71
N LYS A 290 29.07 -8.08 3.72
CA LYS A 290 27.91 -8.98 3.66
C LYS A 290 26.60 -8.20 3.55
N LEU A 291 26.47 -7.08 4.27
CA LEU A 291 25.31 -6.20 4.18
C LEU A 291 25.20 -5.58 2.79
N LEU A 292 26.29 -5.03 2.24
CA LEU A 292 26.30 -4.47 0.88
C LEU A 292 25.91 -5.50 -0.18
N LEU A 293 26.41 -6.73 -0.08
CA LEU A 293 26.05 -7.82 -0.99
C LEU A 293 24.56 -8.20 -0.88
N ALA A 294 24.01 -8.22 0.34
CA ALA A 294 22.58 -8.46 0.54
C ALA A 294 21.70 -7.34 -0.01
N LEU A 295 22.18 -6.09 0.03
CA LEU A 295 21.48 -4.92 -0.49
C LEU A 295 21.74 -4.63 -1.98
N ALA A 296 22.69 -5.33 -2.59
CA ALA A 296 23.16 -5.11 -3.96
C ALA A 296 22.05 -4.99 -5.02
N PRO A 297 21.02 -5.86 -5.10
CA PRO A 297 19.99 -5.72 -6.14
C PRO A 297 19.16 -4.43 -5.98
N TYR A 298 18.91 -3.96 -4.76
CA TYR A 298 18.15 -2.74 -4.52
C TYR A 298 18.99 -1.49 -4.77
N ILE A 299 20.26 -1.53 -4.37
CA ILE A 299 21.24 -0.49 -4.70
C ILE A 299 21.38 -0.37 -6.22
N ALA A 300 21.46 -1.48 -6.95
CA ALA A 300 21.50 -1.48 -8.41
C ALA A 300 20.24 -0.84 -9.02
N LEU A 301 19.03 -1.10 -8.50
CA LEU A 301 17.82 -0.40 -8.94
C LEU A 301 17.91 1.12 -8.70
N LEU A 302 18.43 1.56 -7.54
CA LEU A 302 18.63 2.99 -7.25
C LEU A 302 19.67 3.62 -8.16
N VAL A 303 20.78 2.94 -8.44
CA VAL A 303 21.83 3.42 -9.34
C VAL A 303 21.31 3.53 -10.77
N LEU A 304 20.58 2.53 -11.27
CA LEU A 304 19.97 2.56 -12.59
C LEU A 304 18.93 3.68 -12.70
N PHE A 305 18.08 3.84 -11.69
CA PHE A 305 17.11 4.92 -11.62
C PHE A 305 17.78 6.29 -11.54
N GLY A 306 18.83 6.45 -10.71
CA GLY A 306 19.61 7.67 -10.60
C GLY A 306 20.32 8.03 -11.91
N GLY A 307 20.91 7.03 -12.58
CA GLY A 307 21.48 7.18 -13.92
C GLY A 307 20.46 7.65 -14.94
N PHE A 308 19.24 7.10 -14.89
CA PHE A 308 18.12 7.57 -15.70
C PHE A 308 17.75 9.04 -15.38
N VAL A 309 17.66 9.43 -14.10
CA VAL A 309 17.33 10.81 -13.70
C VAL A 309 18.38 11.80 -14.20
N VAL A 310 19.67 11.45 -14.11
CA VAL A 310 20.79 12.27 -14.61
C VAL A 310 20.73 12.38 -16.14
N TRP A 311 20.53 11.27 -16.84
CA TRP A 311 20.43 11.25 -18.30
C TRP A 311 19.21 12.02 -18.82
N ASN A 312 18.06 11.87 -18.17
CA ASN A 312 16.83 12.56 -18.53
C ASN A 312 16.87 14.06 -18.12
N GLY A 313 17.67 14.43 -17.11
CA GLY A 313 17.69 15.79 -16.55
C GLY A 313 16.48 16.11 -15.67
N GLY A 314 15.90 15.10 -15.04
CA GLY A 314 14.71 15.20 -14.19
C GLY A 314 14.10 13.83 -13.91
N VAL A 315 13.22 13.78 -12.91
CA VAL A 315 12.49 12.53 -12.60
C VAL A 315 11.48 12.24 -13.70
N VAL A 316 10.73 13.25 -14.15
CA VAL A 316 9.62 13.14 -15.12
C VAL A 316 10.10 13.18 -16.57
N LEU A 317 9.52 12.35 -17.46
CA LEU A 317 9.90 12.24 -18.88
C LEU A 317 9.37 13.37 -19.78
N GLY A 318 8.17 13.87 -19.48
CA GLY A 318 7.47 14.90 -20.25
C GLY A 318 7.47 16.27 -19.57
N ASP A 319 6.27 16.83 -19.37
CA ASP A 319 6.04 18.19 -18.84
C ASP A 319 6.71 18.43 -17.47
N ARG A 320 7.94 18.98 -17.48
CA ARG A 320 8.73 19.25 -16.27
C ARG A 320 8.26 20.48 -15.50
N SER A 321 7.67 21.45 -16.21
CA SER A 321 7.33 22.76 -15.65
C SER A 321 6.28 22.69 -14.55
N ASN A 322 5.37 21.72 -14.65
CA ASN A 322 4.29 21.50 -13.69
C ASN A 322 4.58 20.37 -12.68
N HIS A 323 5.76 19.76 -12.74
CA HIS A 323 6.15 18.62 -11.90
C HIS A 323 7.47 18.88 -11.16
N VAL A 324 7.67 20.13 -10.72
CA VAL A 324 8.80 20.49 -9.86
C VAL A 324 8.60 19.83 -8.50
N ALA A 325 9.60 19.06 -8.05
CA ALA A 325 9.56 18.46 -6.73
C ALA A 325 9.51 19.57 -5.66
N THR A 326 8.51 19.50 -4.79
CA THR A 326 8.35 20.42 -3.65
C THR A 326 8.19 19.59 -2.39
N LEU A 327 8.52 20.17 -1.23
CA LEU A 327 8.30 19.52 0.05
C LEU A 327 6.86 19.81 0.52
N HIS A 328 5.99 18.80 0.48
CA HIS A 328 4.59 18.85 0.87
C HIS A 328 4.30 17.86 2.03
N LEU A 329 4.81 18.18 3.21
CA LEU A 329 4.64 17.47 4.48
C LEU A 329 3.17 17.22 4.86
N THR A 330 2.23 18.12 4.51
CA THR A 330 0.80 17.89 4.80
C THR A 330 0.23 16.67 4.08
N GLN A 331 0.84 16.16 3.01
CA GLN A 331 0.44 14.88 2.39
C GLN A 331 0.48 13.74 3.41
N MET A 332 1.45 13.74 4.34
CA MET A 332 1.52 12.73 5.39
C MET A 332 0.40 12.88 6.42
N LEU A 333 -0.15 14.08 6.61
CA LEU A 333 -1.34 14.27 7.45
C LEU A 333 -2.60 13.78 6.73
N TYR A 334 -2.71 13.99 5.42
CA TYR A 334 -3.85 13.54 4.61
C TYR A 334 -3.91 12.02 4.43
N LEU A 335 -2.77 11.33 4.47
CA LEU A 335 -2.68 9.88 4.37
C LEU A 335 -3.52 9.15 5.43
N TRP A 336 -3.53 9.63 6.67
CA TRP A 336 -4.21 8.96 7.78
C TRP A 336 -5.73 8.90 7.65
N PRO A 337 -6.46 10.02 7.50
CA PRO A 337 -7.90 9.98 7.30
C PRO A 337 -8.25 9.28 5.98
N PHE A 338 -7.38 9.35 4.97
CA PHE A 338 -7.57 8.62 3.72
C PHE A 338 -7.59 7.10 3.95
N ILE A 339 -6.57 6.53 4.61
CA ILE A 339 -6.54 5.10 4.95
C ILE A 339 -7.72 4.75 5.88
N THR A 340 -8.00 5.59 6.87
CA THR A 340 -9.09 5.36 7.83
C THR A 340 -10.45 5.34 7.14
N PHE A 341 -10.71 6.24 6.19
CA PHE A 341 -11.98 6.30 5.45
C PHE A 341 -12.18 5.05 4.59
N PHE A 342 -11.20 4.70 3.74
CA PHE A 342 -11.34 3.53 2.87
C PHE A 342 -11.31 2.21 3.67
N SER A 343 -10.59 2.15 4.78
CA SER A 343 -10.52 0.97 5.63
C SER A 343 -11.26 1.14 6.96
N TRP A 344 -12.35 1.90 6.97
CA TRP A 344 -13.19 2.11 8.17
C TRP A 344 -13.63 0.77 8.80
N PRO A 345 -14.11 -0.23 8.03
CA PRO A 345 -14.47 -1.54 8.59
C PRO A 345 -13.33 -2.28 9.29
N LEU A 346 -12.07 -1.96 9.00
CA LEU A 346 -10.91 -2.56 9.68
C LEU A 346 -10.42 -1.72 10.87
N THR A 347 -10.69 -0.41 10.88
CA THR A 347 -10.20 0.54 11.89
C THR A 347 -11.25 0.93 12.93
N HIS A 348 -12.54 0.75 12.64
CA HIS A 348 -13.66 1.19 13.48
C HIS A 348 -13.59 0.69 14.92
N SER A 349 -13.13 -0.55 15.15
CA SER A 349 -13.01 -1.10 16.51
C SER A 349 -12.05 -0.30 17.38
N TYR A 350 -11.00 0.30 16.79
CA TYR A 350 -10.04 1.14 17.51
C TYR A 350 -10.54 2.56 17.68
N LEU A 351 -11.29 3.10 16.71
CA LEU A 351 -11.89 4.43 16.79
C LEU A 351 -13.01 4.48 17.84
N LEU A 352 -13.89 3.47 17.86
CA LEU A 352 -14.93 3.34 18.87
C LEU A 352 -14.35 3.10 20.27
N LEU A 353 -13.22 2.40 20.36
CA LEU A 353 -12.55 2.16 21.64
C LEU A 353 -12.08 3.45 22.32
N VAL A 354 -11.67 4.48 21.55
CA VAL A 354 -11.37 5.81 22.10
C VAL A 354 -12.62 6.42 22.75
N LEU A 355 -13.79 6.33 22.10
CA LEU A 355 -15.04 6.84 22.65
C LEU A 355 -15.42 6.09 23.92
N VAL A 356 -15.36 4.75 23.91
CA VAL A 356 -15.65 3.91 25.08
C VAL A 356 -14.72 4.28 26.25
N LEU A 357 -13.42 4.46 26.00
CA LEU A 357 -12.46 4.84 27.04
C LEU A 357 -12.79 6.21 27.65
N LEU A 358 -13.14 7.21 26.82
CA LEU A 358 -13.56 8.52 27.31
C LEU A 358 -14.83 8.43 28.16
N PHE A 359 -15.81 7.61 27.77
CA PHE A 359 -17.03 7.42 28.55
C PHE A 359 -16.80 6.65 29.85
N THR A 360 -15.93 5.63 29.87
CA THR A 360 -15.62 4.88 31.11
C THR A 360 -14.91 5.72 32.18
N GLN A 361 -14.30 6.85 31.82
CA GLN A 361 -13.75 7.80 32.78
C GLN A 361 -14.83 8.61 33.51
N LEU A 362 -16.08 8.60 33.01
CA LEU A 362 -17.21 9.24 33.67
C LEU A 362 -17.85 8.25 34.67
N PRO A 363 -18.06 8.63 35.95
CA PRO A 363 -18.59 7.74 36.99
C PRO A 363 -19.92 7.06 36.63
N ALA A 364 -20.75 7.70 35.80
CA ALA A 364 -22.06 7.18 35.37
C ALA A 364 -21.98 5.98 34.42
N TYR A 365 -20.87 5.80 33.71
CA TYR A 365 -20.73 4.82 32.63
C TYR A 365 -19.64 3.76 32.88
N GLY A 366 -19.16 3.63 34.12
CA GLY A 366 -18.13 2.65 34.49
C GLY A 366 -18.50 1.19 34.16
N HIS A 367 -19.79 0.85 34.08
CA HIS A 367 -20.26 -0.48 33.69
C HIS A 367 -19.85 -0.89 32.25
N LEU A 368 -19.57 0.08 31.37
CA LEU A 368 -19.13 -0.16 29.99
C LEU A 368 -17.68 -0.69 29.92
N GLU A 369 -16.92 -0.67 31.02
CA GLU A 369 -15.59 -1.28 31.09
C GLU A 369 -15.63 -2.79 30.77
N SER A 370 -16.73 -3.46 31.10
CA SER A 370 -16.97 -4.87 30.76
C SER A 370 -17.09 -5.16 29.26
N LEU A 371 -17.44 -4.15 28.45
CA LEU A 371 -17.54 -4.25 26.98
C LEU A 371 -16.19 -4.07 26.28
N GLN A 372 -15.11 -3.80 27.02
CA GLN A 372 -13.77 -3.70 26.47
C GLN A 372 -13.30 -5.09 26.01
N PHE A 373 -13.47 -5.38 24.72
CA PHE A 373 -12.96 -6.60 24.07
C PHE A 373 -11.42 -6.73 24.17
N PHE A 374 -10.71 -5.62 24.39
CA PHE A 374 -9.25 -5.58 24.46
C PHE A 374 -8.79 -5.10 25.83
N LYS A 375 -8.40 -6.02 26.72
CA LYS A 375 -7.70 -5.71 27.98
C LYS A 375 -6.25 -5.27 27.70
N ARG A 376 -6.06 -4.09 27.08
CA ARG A 376 -4.75 -3.44 27.01
C ARG A 376 -4.68 -2.35 28.07
N THR A 377 -3.76 -2.52 29.03
CA THR A 377 -3.63 -1.66 30.21
C THR A 377 -3.11 -0.23 29.93
N LYS A 378 -2.66 0.07 28.70
CA LYS A 378 -2.16 1.40 28.28
C LYS A 378 -2.53 1.70 26.82
N LEU A 379 -3.82 1.82 26.53
CA LEU A 379 -4.31 1.95 25.16
C LEU A 379 -4.35 3.38 24.61
N LEU A 380 -4.29 4.42 25.45
CA LEU A 380 -4.21 5.81 24.96
C LEU A 380 -2.82 6.39 25.22
N PRO A 381 -2.23 7.12 24.25
CA PRO A 381 -1.04 7.92 24.47
C PRO A 381 -1.21 8.90 25.63
N ARG A 382 -0.11 9.24 26.30
CA ARG A 382 -0.12 10.25 27.36
C ARG A 382 -0.69 11.57 26.82
N SER A 383 -1.51 12.26 27.60
CA SER A 383 -2.20 13.49 27.17
C SER A 383 -1.25 14.56 26.59
N TRP A 384 -0.09 14.78 27.20
CA TRP A 384 0.92 15.72 26.70
C TRP A 384 1.43 15.35 25.30
N LEU A 385 1.50 14.06 24.98
CA LEU A 385 1.99 13.57 23.68
C LEU A 385 0.94 13.79 22.60
N ILE A 386 -0.35 13.63 22.93
CA ILE A 386 -1.46 13.99 22.05
C ILE A 386 -1.42 15.50 21.75
N LEU A 387 -1.22 16.33 22.78
CA LEU A 387 -1.09 17.78 22.59
C LEU A 387 0.12 18.14 21.74
N ALA A 388 1.27 17.46 21.94
CA ALA A 388 2.48 17.69 21.16
C ALA A 388 2.30 17.29 19.68
N THR A 389 1.69 16.14 19.40
CA THR A 389 1.45 15.69 18.00
C THR A 389 0.42 16.55 17.29
N VAL A 390 -0.66 16.93 17.95
CA VAL A 390 -1.66 17.86 17.41
C VAL A 390 -1.05 19.25 17.19
N GLY A 391 -0.25 19.75 18.14
CA GLY A 391 0.48 21.00 17.99
C GLY A 391 1.44 20.98 16.80
N LEU A 392 2.20 19.91 16.61
CA LEU A 392 3.07 19.72 15.45
C LEU A 392 2.25 19.67 14.15
N ALA A 393 1.11 18.97 14.13
CA ALA A 393 0.22 18.93 12.97
C ALA A 393 -0.31 20.33 12.64
N CYS A 394 -0.69 21.15 13.63
CA CYS A 394 -1.07 22.54 13.42
C CYS A 394 0.06 23.37 12.81
N VAL A 395 1.30 23.20 13.27
CA VAL A 395 2.47 23.88 12.71
C VAL A 395 2.69 23.47 11.25
N VAL A 396 2.61 22.18 10.93
CA VAL A 396 2.75 21.68 9.56
C VAL A 396 1.63 22.20 8.65
N VAL A 397 0.38 22.20 9.12
CA VAL A 397 -0.75 22.78 8.38
C VAL A 397 -0.56 24.28 8.15
N PHE A 398 -0.05 25.02 9.15
CA PHE A 398 0.23 26.45 9.01
C PHE A 398 1.35 26.72 7.99
N SER A 399 2.47 26.00 8.09
CA SER A 399 3.69 26.30 7.32
C SER A 399 3.73 25.67 5.93
N ASN A 400 3.00 24.57 5.71
CA ASN A 400 3.23 23.70 4.56
C ASN A 400 1.96 23.10 3.93
N THR A 401 0.82 23.78 4.04
CA THR A 401 -0.36 23.45 3.22
C THR A 401 -0.17 23.99 1.81
N ILE A 402 0.09 23.11 0.83
CA ILE A 402 0.24 23.51 -0.59
C ILE A 402 -1.07 23.24 -1.33
N VAL A 403 -1.55 24.23 -2.06
CA VAL A 403 -2.71 24.11 -2.95
C VAL A 403 -2.23 24.29 -4.38
N HIS A 404 -2.18 23.19 -5.13
CA HIS A 404 -1.66 23.20 -6.50
C HIS A 404 -2.63 23.94 -7.45
N PRO A 405 -2.14 24.71 -8.44
CA PRO A 405 -3.00 25.39 -9.41
C PRO A 405 -3.98 24.46 -10.13
N PHE A 406 -3.58 23.22 -10.46
CA PHE A 406 -4.49 22.24 -11.07
C PHE A 406 -5.66 21.84 -10.15
N THR A 407 -5.44 21.76 -8.83
CA THR A 407 -6.52 21.51 -7.87
C THR A 407 -7.50 22.67 -7.80
N LEU A 408 -7.09 23.90 -8.13
CA LEU A 408 -7.97 25.07 -8.15
C LEU A 408 -8.65 25.27 -9.51
N ALA A 409 -7.99 24.88 -10.59
CA ALA A 409 -8.47 25.06 -11.95
C ALA A 409 -9.49 23.97 -12.35
N ASP A 410 -9.44 22.79 -11.73
CA ASP A 410 -10.25 21.65 -12.14
C ASP A 410 -11.28 21.24 -11.08
N ASN A 411 -12.53 21.65 -11.29
CA ASN A 411 -13.65 21.30 -10.42
C ASN A 411 -14.22 19.90 -10.68
N ARG A 412 -13.62 19.09 -11.58
CA ARG A 412 -14.06 17.71 -11.85
C ARG A 412 -13.51 16.72 -10.82
N HIS A 413 -12.43 17.07 -10.11
CA HIS A 413 -11.80 16.15 -9.16
C HIS A 413 -12.43 16.28 -7.77
N TYR A 414 -12.71 15.15 -7.09
CA TYR A 414 -13.26 15.17 -5.73
C TYR A 414 -12.36 15.96 -4.75
N MET A 415 -11.05 15.95 -4.98
CA MET A 415 -10.09 16.70 -4.17
C MET A 415 -10.29 18.21 -4.21
N PHE A 416 -10.81 18.77 -5.31
CA PHE A 416 -11.20 20.18 -5.38
C PHE A 416 -12.18 20.53 -4.24
N TYR A 417 -13.20 19.68 -4.04
CA TYR A 417 -14.24 19.91 -3.05
C TYR A 417 -13.76 19.64 -1.63
N VAL A 418 -12.94 18.61 -1.42
CA VAL A 418 -12.30 18.35 -0.12
C VAL A 418 -11.45 19.54 0.31
N PHE A 419 -10.62 20.08 -0.59
CA PHE A 419 -9.79 21.25 -0.29
C PHE A 419 -10.65 22.50 -0.09
N ARG A 420 -11.72 22.67 -0.86
CA ARG A 420 -12.69 23.77 -0.66
C ARG A 420 -13.27 23.74 0.76
N LEU A 421 -13.67 22.58 1.27
CA LEU A 421 -14.21 22.43 2.63
C LEU A 421 -13.12 22.58 3.70
N LEU A 422 -11.92 22.06 3.46
CA LEU A 422 -10.81 22.14 4.41
C LEU A 422 -10.29 23.57 4.59
N LEU A 423 -10.28 24.36 3.51
CA LEU A 423 -9.72 25.70 3.48
C LEU A 423 -10.75 26.81 3.76
N LYS A 424 -12.06 26.49 3.69
CA LYS A 424 -13.14 27.48 3.90
C LYS A 424 -14.17 26.98 4.93
N PRO A 425 -14.36 27.67 6.07
CA PRO A 425 -13.56 28.82 6.55
C PRO A 425 -12.12 28.44 6.95
N TRP A 426 -11.23 29.45 7.01
CA TRP A 426 -9.77 29.27 7.14
C TRP A 426 -9.32 28.47 8.38
N TRP A 427 -10.16 28.38 9.41
CA TRP A 427 -9.87 27.70 10.67
C TRP A 427 -10.13 26.18 10.62
N VAL A 428 -10.91 25.68 9.64
CA VAL A 428 -11.28 24.26 9.55
C VAL A 428 -10.05 23.36 9.46
N ARG A 429 -9.04 23.74 8.66
CA ARG A 429 -7.76 23.03 8.54
C ARG A 429 -7.03 22.79 9.87
N TYR A 430 -7.23 23.64 10.87
CA TYR A 430 -6.66 23.44 12.21
C TYR A 430 -7.53 22.54 13.09
N VAL A 431 -8.85 22.71 13.00
CA VAL A 431 -9.83 21.89 13.75
C VAL A 431 -9.76 20.41 13.34
N VAL A 432 -9.34 20.11 12.11
CA VAL A 432 -9.19 18.72 11.63
C VAL A 432 -7.91 18.05 12.16
N THR A 433 -6.95 18.77 12.74
CA THR A 433 -5.69 18.17 13.20
C THR A 433 -5.81 17.05 14.25
N PRO A 434 -6.77 17.06 15.20
CA PRO A 434 -7.01 15.91 16.08
C PRO A 434 -7.54 14.69 15.31
N VAL A 435 -8.28 14.89 14.22
CA VAL A 435 -8.74 13.80 13.34
C VAL A 435 -7.55 13.12 12.69
N TYR A 436 -6.55 13.88 12.20
CA TYR A 436 -5.31 13.29 11.66
C TYR A 436 -4.62 12.39 12.69
N PHE A 437 -4.54 12.83 13.95
CA PHE A 437 -3.95 12.03 15.03
C PHE A 437 -4.76 10.76 15.33
N LEU A 438 -6.09 10.86 15.48
CA LEU A 438 -6.94 9.72 15.77
C LEU A 438 -6.95 8.69 14.63
N SER A 439 -6.97 9.17 13.38
CA SER A 439 -6.83 8.33 12.20
C SER A 439 -5.46 7.65 12.14
N ALA A 440 -4.38 8.36 12.47
CA ALA A 440 -3.04 7.78 12.50
C ALA A 440 -2.94 6.68 13.56
N TRP A 441 -3.44 6.97 14.77
CA TRP A 441 -3.50 6.03 15.87
C TRP A 441 -4.26 4.76 15.49
N ALA A 442 -5.49 4.89 15.00
CA ALA A 442 -6.31 3.74 14.61
C ALA A 442 -5.66 2.92 13.48
N THR A 443 -5.09 3.58 12.49
CA THR A 443 -4.41 2.93 11.35
C THR A 443 -3.21 2.10 11.80
N ILE A 444 -2.40 2.64 12.72
CA ILE A 444 -1.24 1.93 13.28
C ILE A 444 -1.71 0.78 14.17
N GLU A 445 -2.68 1.03 15.06
CA GLU A 445 -3.19 0.01 15.99
C GLU A 445 -3.86 -1.18 15.29
N THR A 446 -4.49 -0.96 14.13
CA THR A 446 -5.03 -2.04 13.30
C THR A 446 -3.96 -3.03 12.87
N LEU A 447 -2.71 -2.61 12.66
CA LEU A 447 -1.58 -3.52 12.38
C LEU A 447 -1.21 -4.40 13.59
N GLY A 448 -1.63 -4.01 14.80
CA GLY A 448 -1.45 -4.78 16.03
C GLY A 448 -2.57 -5.79 16.33
N GLY A 449 -3.62 -5.86 15.51
CA GLY A 449 -4.88 -6.57 15.81
C GLY A 449 -4.91 -8.10 15.66
N GLY A 450 -3.77 -8.80 15.72
CA GLY A 450 -3.71 -10.26 15.61
C GLY A 450 -4.27 -11.01 16.83
N PRO A 451 -4.67 -12.29 16.69
CA PRO A 451 -5.13 -13.13 17.82
C PRO A 451 -4.17 -13.08 19.00
N SER A 452 -4.74 -13.03 20.20
CA SER A 452 -4.02 -13.04 21.47
C SER A 452 -3.42 -14.43 21.72
N GLN A 453 -2.33 -14.76 21.06
CA GLN A 453 -1.41 -15.71 21.67
C GLN A 453 -0.62 -14.93 22.71
N HIS A 454 -0.83 -15.31 23.98
CA HIS A 454 0.14 -15.05 25.03
C HIS A 454 1.50 -15.42 24.45
N ILE A 455 2.38 -14.44 24.34
CA ILE A 455 3.75 -14.68 23.93
C ILE A 455 4.32 -15.59 25.03
N SER A 456 4.35 -16.89 24.81
CA SER A 456 5.27 -17.77 25.49
C SER A 456 6.66 -17.42 24.97
N VAL A 457 7.20 -16.29 25.48
CA VAL A 457 8.51 -15.69 25.15
C VAL A 457 9.64 -16.74 25.19
N GLY A 458 9.42 -17.89 25.85
CA GLY A 458 10.37 -18.98 25.95
C GLY A 458 10.39 -20.03 24.84
N ARG A 459 9.33 -20.28 24.06
CA ARG A 459 9.30 -21.43 23.11
C ARG A 459 9.48 -21.10 21.64
N ASP A 460 8.92 -19.99 21.15
CA ASP A 460 9.04 -19.64 19.72
C ASP A 460 10.39 -19.01 19.35
N VAL A 461 11.11 -18.51 20.36
CA VAL A 461 12.44 -17.92 20.19
C VAL A 461 13.52 -19.00 20.02
N GLU A 462 13.31 -20.22 20.53
CA GLU A 462 14.32 -21.28 20.52
C GLU A 462 14.46 -22.01 19.17
N ASN A 463 13.42 -22.05 18.31
CA ASN A 463 13.40 -22.99 17.18
C ASN A 463 13.25 -22.40 15.76
N GLY A 464 13.18 -21.08 15.54
CA GLY A 464 12.98 -20.58 14.15
C GLY A 464 13.23 -19.10 13.82
N ALA A 465 13.69 -18.27 14.77
CA ALA A 465 13.68 -16.81 14.60
C ALA A 465 14.67 -16.23 13.56
N HIS A 466 15.56 -17.03 12.97
CA HIS A 466 16.64 -16.51 12.10
C HIS A 466 16.38 -16.64 10.58
N SER A 467 15.27 -17.23 10.12
CA SER A 467 15.08 -17.51 8.68
C SER A 467 14.04 -16.64 7.95
N HIS A 468 13.25 -15.83 8.67
CA HIS A 468 12.14 -15.08 8.07
C HIS A 468 12.38 -13.57 8.13
N LEU A 469 12.03 -12.86 7.05
CA LEU A 469 12.07 -11.39 7.00
C LEU A 469 11.13 -10.80 8.06
N PRO A 470 11.45 -9.63 8.65
CA PRO A 470 10.60 -8.94 9.64
C PRO A 470 9.40 -8.25 8.96
N LEU A 471 8.64 -9.02 8.19
CA LEU A 471 7.39 -8.59 7.58
C LEU A 471 6.23 -9.17 8.40
N PRO A 472 5.18 -8.38 8.65
CA PRO A 472 3.94 -8.93 9.16
C PRO A 472 3.50 -10.07 8.23
N ASP A 473 3.04 -11.18 8.78
CA ASP A 473 2.57 -12.35 8.02
C ASP A 473 1.05 -12.34 7.83
N GLY A 474 0.37 -11.32 8.35
CA GLY A 474 -1.08 -11.20 8.32
C GLY A 474 -1.77 -12.07 9.37
N GLN A 475 -1.01 -12.71 10.26
CA GLN A 475 -1.50 -13.53 11.37
C GLN A 475 -1.08 -12.92 12.71
N HIS A 476 0.16 -12.45 12.80
CA HIS A 476 0.73 -11.83 13.98
C HIS A 476 0.73 -10.31 13.89
N SER A 477 0.82 -9.64 15.04
CA SER A 477 0.99 -8.19 15.12
C SER A 477 2.22 -7.78 14.32
N ALA A 478 2.08 -6.73 13.52
CA ALA A 478 3.23 -6.07 12.91
C ALA A 478 4.21 -5.59 14.00
N SER A 479 5.47 -5.39 13.62
CA SER A 479 6.50 -4.87 14.51
C SER A 479 6.71 -3.37 14.32
N THR A 480 7.26 -2.72 15.34
CA THR A 480 7.60 -1.28 15.32
C THR A 480 8.51 -0.90 14.16
N SER A 481 9.49 -1.76 13.81
CA SER A 481 10.43 -1.51 12.73
C SER A 481 9.75 -1.48 11.36
N PHE A 482 8.82 -2.41 11.11
CA PHE A 482 8.01 -2.42 9.88
C PHE A 482 7.21 -1.13 9.71
N VAL A 483 6.54 -0.66 10.77
CA VAL A 483 5.75 0.58 10.73
C VAL A 483 6.63 1.78 10.40
N LEU A 484 7.82 1.88 11.00
CA LEU A 484 8.78 2.96 10.68
C LEU A 484 9.20 2.93 9.21
N VAL A 485 9.52 1.75 8.68
CA VAL A 485 9.91 1.58 7.27
C VAL A 485 8.76 1.94 6.33
N TRP A 486 7.54 1.50 6.63
CA TRP A 486 6.35 1.83 5.85
C TRP A 486 6.03 3.34 5.87
N ILE A 487 6.10 4.00 7.02
CA ILE A 487 5.89 5.45 7.15
C ILE A 487 6.98 6.21 6.39
N ALA A 488 8.25 5.84 6.54
CA ALA A 488 9.36 6.50 5.86
C ALA A 488 9.24 6.36 4.33
N THR A 489 8.92 5.16 3.85
CA THR A 489 8.70 4.91 2.41
C THR A 489 7.52 5.72 1.87
N SER A 490 6.41 5.74 2.61
CA SER A 490 5.23 6.53 2.25
C SER A 490 5.54 8.03 2.21
N ALA A 491 6.33 8.52 3.18
CA ALA A 491 6.78 9.91 3.19
C ALA A 491 7.63 10.24 1.97
N MET A 492 8.62 9.42 1.62
CA MET A 492 9.47 9.66 0.45
C MET A 492 8.68 9.73 -0.86
N GLN A 493 7.63 8.89 -1.01
CA GLN A 493 6.72 8.96 -2.16
C GLN A 493 5.85 10.23 -2.15
N LEU A 494 5.24 10.56 -1.01
CA LEU A 494 4.16 11.55 -0.96
C LEU A 494 4.67 12.98 -0.80
N ILE A 495 5.68 13.21 0.04
CA ILE A 495 6.12 14.57 0.38
C ILE A 495 6.78 15.28 -0.79
N THR A 496 7.20 14.57 -1.83
CA THR A 496 7.85 15.16 -3.01
C THR A 496 6.85 15.58 -4.09
N ALA A 497 5.58 15.14 -3.96
CA ALA A 497 4.50 15.49 -4.88
C ALA A 497 3.82 16.81 -4.42
N PRO A 498 3.78 17.86 -5.25
CA PRO A 498 3.04 19.08 -4.93
C PRO A 498 1.52 18.86 -4.97
N LEU A 499 1.05 18.07 -5.93
CA LEU A 499 -0.36 17.80 -6.17
C LEU A 499 -0.88 16.71 -5.23
N VAL A 500 -2.11 16.87 -4.73
CA VAL A 500 -2.76 15.88 -3.87
C VAL A 500 -3.87 15.19 -4.66
N GLU A 501 -3.68 13.90 -4.91
CA GLU A 501 -4.65 13.05 -5.59
C GLU A 501 -4.80 11.71 -4.86
N PRO A 502 -6.02 11.13 -4.78
CA PRO A 502 -6.28 9.83 -4.17
C PRO A 502 -5.37 8.73 -4.71
N ARG A 503 -5.01 8.82 -6.00
CA ARG A 503 -4.20 7.85 -6.70
C ARG A 503 -2.76 7.74 -6.17
N TYR A 504 -2.23 8.79 -5.55
CA TYR A 504 -0.88 8.76 -4.96
C TYR A 504 -0.81 7.96 -3.66
N PHE A 505 -1.96 7.78 -2.99
CA PHE A 505 -2.06 7.01 -1.74
C PHE A 505 -2.31 5.52 -1.97
N ILE A 506 -2.48 5.05 -3.22
CA ILE A 506 -2.75 3.63 -3.55
C ILE A 506 -1.66 2.72 -2.98
N LEU A 507 -0.38 2.96 -3.26
CA LEU A 507 0.71 2.09 -2.81
C LEU A 507 0.92 2.13 -1.27
N PRO A 508 0.94 3.31 -0.61
CA PRO A 508 0.91 3.39 0.86
C PRO A 508 -0.21 2.57 1.48
N TRP A 509 -1.44 2.73 0.99
CA TRP A 509 -2.61 1.99 1.49
C TRP A 509 -2.49 0.49 1.23
N LEU A 510 -2.07 0.09 0.03
CA LEU A 510 -1.96 -1.31 -0.37
C LEU A 510 -0.95 -2.07 0.49
N LEU A 511 0.25 -1.50 0.68
CA LEU A 511 1.30 -2.14 1.48
C LEU A 511 0.90 -2.18 2.96
N TRP A 512 0.15 -1.21 3.45
CA TRP A 512 -0.48 -1.32 4.77
C TRP A 512 -1.53 -2.45 4.79
N ARG A 513 -2.47 -2.45 3.84
CA ARG A 513 -3.65 -3.33 3.82
C ARG A 513 -3.30 -4.81 3.71
N VAL A 514 -2.32 -5.16 2.88
CA VAL A 514 -1.85 -6.54 2.72
C VAL A 514 -1.16 -7.05 4.00
N HIS A 515 -0.68 -6.16 4.86
CA HIS A 515 -0.02 -6.48 6.13
C HIS A 515 -0.94 -6.39 7.36
N VAL A 516 -2.19 -5.93 7.20
CA VAL A 516 -3.19 -5.95 8.28
C VAL A 516 -3.51 -7.41 8.66
N PRO A 517 -3.47 -7.77 9.96
CA PRO A 517 -3.81 -9.11 10.40
C PRO A 517 -5.29 -9.48 10.16
N LEU A 518 -5.50 -10.65 9.56
CA LEU A 518 -6.82 -11.25 9.37
C LEU A 518 -7.20 -12.07 10.62
N ARG A 519 -8.45 -11.94 11.08
CA ARG A 519 -8.92 -12.70 12.26
C ARG A 519 -9.27 -14.13 11.84
N MET A 520 -8.34 -15.05 12.10
CA MET A 520 -8.53 -16.48 11.84
C MET A 520 -9.11 -17.17 13.09
N PRO A 521 -10.26 -17.86 13.00
CA PRO A 521 -10.82 -18.64 14.10
C PRO A 521 -9.90 -19.83 14.43
N GLN A 522 -9.53 -20.00 15.70
CA GLN A 522 -8.59 -21.06 16.13
C GLN A 522 -9.23 -22.45 16.27
N ASN A 523 -10.54 -22.54 16.53
CA ASN A 523 -11.24 -23.82 16.77
C ASN A 523 -12.67 -23.82 16.19
N ALA A 524 -12.79 -24.08 14.88
CA ALA A 524 -14.09 -24.21 14.21
C ALA A 524 -14.96 -25.40 14.70
N LYS A 525 -14.41 -26.31 15.51
CA LYS A 525 -15.10 -27.53 15.98
C LYS A 525 -16.07 -27.34 17.14
N TYR A 526 -16.05 -26.20 17.85
CA TYR A 526 -16.83 -26.01 19.08
C TYR A 526 -17.64 -24.70 19.17
N SER A 527 -17.58 -23.82 18.16
CA SER A 527 -18.38 -22.59 18.18
C SER A 527 -19.69 -22.79 17.41
N SER A 528 -20.82 -22.70 18.12
CA SER A 528 -22.18 -22.78 17.58
C SER A 528 -22.67 -21.45 16.97
N HIS A 529 -21.89 -20.37 17.05
CA HIS A 529 -22.26 -19.06 16.53
C HIS A 529 -21.56 -18.74 15.21
N LEU A 530 -22.33 -18.56 14.14
CA LEU A 530 -21.87 -18.10 12.81
C LEU A 530 -21.02 -16.82 12.85
N LEU A 531 -21.15 -16.00 13.90
CA LEU A 531 -20.39 -14.75 14.08
C LEU A 531 -18.91 -14.96 14.46
N GLU A 532 -18.54 -16.15 14.97
CA GLU A 532 -17.15 -16.44 15.41
C GLU A 532 -16.31 -17.21 14.38
N SER A 533 -16.92 -17.67 13.29
CA SER A 533 -16.27 -18.54 12.29
C SER A 533 -15.59 -17.79 11.14
N TYR A 534 -15.74 -16.45 11.05
CA TYR A 534 -15.23 -15.67 9.92
C TYR A 534 -14.87 -14.22 10.32
N ASP A 535 -13.91 -13.60 9.62
CA ASP A 535 -13.59 -12.19 9.79
C ASP A 535 -14.67 -11.30 9.12
N HIS A 536 -15.73 -10.99 9.86
CA HIS A 536 -16.85 -10.16 9.40
C HIS A 536 -16.42 -8.76 8.91
N ARG A 537 -15.25 -8.26 9.35
CA ARG A 537 -14.72 -6.97 8.89
C ARG A 537 -14.50 -6.96 7.38
N LEU A 538 -14.19 -8.11 6.78
CA LEU A 538 -14.02 -8.22 5.33
C LEU A 538 -15.35 -8.00 4.59
N TRP A 539 -16.46 -8.57 5.05
CA TRP A 539 -17.77 -8.35 4.43
C TRP A 539 -18.21 -6.88 4.53
N LEU A 540 -17.97 -6.25 5.68
CA LEU A 540 -18.23 -4.83 5.85
C LEU A 540 -17.34 -3.98 4.93
N GLU A 541 -16.08 -4.35 4.73
CA GLU A 541 -15.18 -3.71 3.77
C GLU A 541 -15.68 -3.88 2.32
N THR A 542 -16.15 -5.06 1.94
CA THR A 542 -16.75 -5.33 0.62
C THR A 542 -17.96 -4.44 0.38
N LEU A 543 -18.89 -4.38 1.34
CA LEU A 543 -20.08 -3.54 1.23
C LEU A 543 -19.71 -2.05 1.17
N TRP A 544 -18.72 -1.63 1.95
CA TRP A 544 -18.24 -0.26 1.97
C TRP A 544 -17.62 0.16 0.63
N PHE A 545 -16.77 -0.69 0.06
CA PHE A 545 -16.17 -0.45 -1.25
C PHE A 545 -17.19 -0.46 -2.38
N LEU A 546 -18.07 -1.46 -2.44
CA LEU A 546 -19.14 -1.49 -3.43
C LEU A 546 -20.07 -0.26 -3.32
N ALA A 547 -20.34 0.24 -2.11
CA ALA A 547 -21.13 1.45 -1.92
C ALA A 547 -20.40 2.69 -2.45
N ILE A 548 -19.10 2.86 -2.15
CA ILE A 548 -18.31 3.99 -2.68
C ILE A 548 -18.19 3.90 -4.21
N ASP A 549 -17.90 2.72 -4.75
CA ASP A 549 -17.79 2.49 -6.20
C ASP A 549 -19.11 2.77 -6.90
N ALA A 550 -20.23 2.31 -6.33
CA ALA A 550 -21.56 2.60 -6.87
C ALA A 550 -21.86 4.10 -6.88
N VAL A 551 -21.54 4.83 -5.78
CA VAL A 551 -21.77 6.27 -5.70
C VAL A 551 -20.87 7.03 -6.69
N THR A 552 -19.57 6.77 -6.67
CA THR A 552 -18.61 7.49 -7.52
C THR A 552 -18.78 7.14 -9.00
N GLY A 553 -19.07 5.88 -9.32
CA GLY A 553 -19.43 5.44 -10.66
C GLY A 553 -20.74 6.06 -11.14
N TYR A 554 -21.78 6.09 -10.30
CA TYR A 554 -23.04 6.75 -10.64
C TYR A 554 -22.85 8.24 -10.93
N VAL A 555 -22.09 8.95 -10.10
CA VAL A 555 -21.77 10.36 -10.32
C VAL A 555 -20.99 10.54 -11.63
N PHE A 556 -19.97 9.71 -11.89
CA PHE A 556 -19.18 9.80 -13.12
C PHE A 556 -20.02 9.57 -14.39
N ILE A 557 -20.92 8.58 -14.37
CA ILE A 557 -21.73 8.18 -15.54
C ILE A 557 -22.91 9.12 -15.76
N TYR A 558 -23.64 9.49 -14.70
CA TYR A 558 -24.94 10.16 -14.82
C TYR A 558 -24.95 11.62 -14.38
N ARG A 559 -23.93 12.11 -13.68
CA ARG A 559 -23.84 13.52 -13.22
C ARG A 559 -22.80 14.30 -14.02
N GLY A 560 -22.85 14.16 -15.34
CA GLY A 560 -22.09 15.01 -16.24
C GLY A 560 -22.59 16.46 -16.20
N PHE A 561 -21.70 17.41 -16.45
CA PHE A 561 -22.01 18.84 -16.49
C PHE A 561 -21.20 19.54 -17.58
N GLU A 562 -21.59 20.75 -17.97
CA GLU A 562 -20.87 21.52 -18.99
C GLU A 562 -20.32 22.81 -18.38
N TRP A 563 -19.14 23.23 -18.83
CA TRP A 563 -18.63 24.56 -18.53
C TRP A 563 -19.21 25.57 -19.51
N ALA A 564 -19.57 26.77 -19.04
CA ALA A 564 -20.08 27.84 -19.89
C ALA A 564 -19.07 28.24 -20.99
N GLN A 565 -17.77 28.03 -20.74
CA GLN A 565 -16.69 28.29 -21.68
C GLN A 565 -16.49 27.20 -22.74
N GLU A 566 -16.99 25.97 -22.51
CA GLU A 566 -16.88 24.82 -23.42
C GLU A 566 -18.24 24.14 -23.62
N PRO A 567 -19.21 24.82 -24.28
CA PRO A 567 -20.55 24.26 -24.48
C PRO A 567 -20.50 22.99 -25.33
N GLY A 568 -21.31 21.99 -24.97
CA GLY A 568 -21.39 20.69 -25.65
C GLY A 568 -20.29 19.70 -25.28
N LYS A 569 -19.32 20.06 -24.43
CA LYS A 569 -18.32 19.13 -23.87
C LYS A 569 -18.68 18.73 -22.45
N VAL A 570 -19.21 17.51 -22.32
CA VAL A 570 -19.60 16.94 -21.02
C VAL A 570 -18.36 16.64 -20.16
N GLN A 571 -18.27 17.33 -19.03
CA GLN A 571 -17.33 17.10 -17.94
C GLN A 571 -17.94 16.14 -16.91
N ARG A 572 -17.10 15.34 -16.24
CA ARG A 572 -17.52 14.28 -15.32
C ARG A 572 -16.66 14.26 -14.06
N PHE A 573 -17.28 14.02 -12.90
CA PHE A 573 -16.53 13.96 -11.65
C PHE A 573 -15.72 12.68 -11.51
N MET A 574 -14.47 12.79 -11.07
CA MET A 574 -13.59 11.64 -10.84
C MET A 574 -12.61 11.84 -9.68
N TRP A 575 -11.83 10.79 -9.38
CA TRP A 575 -10.83 10.76 -8.31
C TRP A 575 -9.67 11.72 -8.50
#